data_AF-A0A6S7H1H1-F1
#
_entry.id   AF-A0A6S7H1H1-F1
#
_cell.length_a   1.000
_cell.length_b   1.000
_cell.length_c   1.000
_cell.angle_alpha   90.00
_cell.angle_beta   90.00
_cell.angle_gamma   90.00
#
_symmetry.space_group_name_H-M   'P 1'
#
loop_
_entity.id
_entity.type
_entity.pdbx_description
1 polymer ?
#
loop_
_entity_poly.entity_id
_entity_poly.type
_entity_poly.pdbx_seq_one_letter_code
_entity_poly.pdbx_strand_id
1 'polypeptide(L)'
;MKLYTISRFLFFVFAIIQGSFFSRFMVAHRNEHGFYGLAAMFAIPLLFLAGTLYCDGLKDGLSAVWFLYSCILVIMIAIIFGEIVIKDNKLRNEVEESKSQPCIDGKNNYTFENISNSSMYNASVNRRHSDKNTTKIENSKKTHPFFDSTVLTLTLSLTPAQMLLLLTSAADESEISPDIYFTTTMNLFDGVEMLEVLLQVPHDKIPEEFEIAVVVVVCIYYFVSFLEIHQIKFVREENSPDRVKMRKKTAAVNIVLQVILNACFMVIRLVLWLRFHVNAAVFLIKNVIALAILLVALYKTYRTRNENDQETQQNNTDMHATGHTNTVI
;
A
#
# COMPACT_ATOMS: atom_id res chain seq x y z
N MET A 1 -1.95 20.41 -26.83
CA MET A 1 -1.71 20.19 -25.39
C MET A 1 -0.64 19.11 -25.27
N LYS A 2 0.44 19.32 -24.52
CA LYS A 2 1.51 18.31 -24.40
C LYS A 2 1.06 17.16 -23.49
N LEU A 3 1.47 15.93 -23.79
CA LEU A 3 1.01 14.70 -23.11
C LEU A 3 1.29 14.72 -21.59
N TYR A 4 2.44 15.23 -21.17
CA TYR A 4 2.73 15.46 -19.75
C TYR A 4 1.75 16.42 -19.05
N THR A 5 1.22 17.44 -19.74
CA THR A 5 0.26 18.37 -19.15
C THR A 5 -1.05 17.67 -18.82
N ILE A 6 -1.47 16.74 -19.68
CA ILE A 6 -2.64 15.89 -19.47
C ILE A 6 -2.39 14.96 -18.29
N SER A 7 -1.22 14.31 -18.23
CA SER A 7 -0.87 13.39 -17.14
C SER A 7 -0.88 14.08 -15.76
N ARG A 8 -0.34 15.31 -15.68
CA ARG A 8 -0.39 16.14 -14.47
C ARG A 8 -1.81 16.48 -14.07
N PHE A 9 -2.61 16.96 -15.01
CA PHE A 9 -4.01 17.28 -14.75
C PHE A 9 -4.80 16.07 -14.24
N LEU A 10 -4.61 14.91 -14.86
CA LEU A 10 -5.23 13.67 -14.40
C LEU A 10 -4.77 13.27 -13.00
N PHE A 11 -3.49 13.45 -12.66
CA PHE A 11 -2.99 13.23 -11.31
C PHE A 11 -3.75 14.09 -10.28
N PHE A 12 -3.96 15.39 -10.57
CA PHE A 12 -4.74 16.28 -9.71
C PHE A 12 -6.18 15.79 -9.52
N VAL A 13 -6.85 15.48 -10.63
CA VAL A 13 -8.22 14.98 -10.61
C VAL A 13 -8.34 13.71 -9.79
N PHE A 14 -7.42 12.76 -9.99
CA PHE A 14 -7.41 11.50 -9.26
C PHE A 14 -7.13 11.70 -7.77
N ALA A 15 -6.24 12.61 -7.38
CA ALA A 15 -5.95 12.88 -5.97
C ALA A 15 -7.16 13.47 -5.24
N ILE A 16 -7.87 14.39 -5.89
CA ILE A 16 -9.10 15.01 -5.36
C ILE A 16 -10.20 13.95 -5.22
N ILE A 17 -10.40 13.13 -6.26
CA ILE A 17 -11.36 12.03 -6.25
C ILE A 17 -11.05 11.08 -5.09
N GLN A 18 -9.81 10.61 -4.98
CA GLN A 18 -9.39 9.66 -3.96
C GLN A 18 -9.56 10.21 -2.54
N GLY A 19 -9.11 11.45 -2.29
CA GLY A 19 -9.30 12.11 -0.99
C GLY A 19 -10.78 12.27 -0.64
N SER A 20 -11.62 12.61 -1.62
CA SER A 20 -13.07 12.74 -1.43
C SER A 20 -13.73 11.41 -1.07
N PHE A 21 -13.35 10.32 -1.75
CA PHE A 21 -13.89 8.98 -1.47
C PHE A 21 -13.48 8.49 -0.09
N PHE A 22 -12.20 8.60 0.30
CA PHE A 22 -11.76 8.20 1.64
C PHE A 22 -12.45 9.01 2.74
N SER A 23 -12.56 10.33 2.57
CA SER A 23 -13.25 11.16 3.57
C SER A 23 -14.72 10.79 3.71
N ARG A 24 -15.43 10.56 2.61
CA ARG A 24 -16.83 10.14 2.67
C ARG A 24 -16.99 8.77 3.29
N PHE A 25 -16.08 7.83 2.99
CA PHE A 25 -16.05 6.52 3.62
C PHE A 25 -15.87 6.64 5.15
N MET A 26 -14.92 7.43 5.62
CA MET A 26 -14.69 7.62 7.06
C MET A 26 -15.85 8.32 7.77
N VAL A 27 -16.44 9.35 7.16
CA VAL A 27 -17.60 10.07 7.72
C VAL A 27 -18.81 9.15 7.86
N ALA A 28 -19.06 8.32 6.85
CA ALA A 28 -20.14 7.33 6.87
C ALA A 28 -20.00 6.35 8.05
N HIS A 29 -18.78 5.91 8.37
CA HIS A 29 -18.56 4.88 9.39
C HIS A 29 -18.36 5.43 10.82
N ARG A 30 -17.85 6.66 10.99
CA ARG A 30 -17.53 7.21 12.33
C ARG A 30 -18.34 8.44 12.73
N ASN A 31 -19.17 9.01 11.84
CA ASN A 31 -20.00 10.20 12.11
C ASN A 31 -19.26 11.41 12.73
N GLU A 32 -17.97 11.58 12.41
CA GLU A 32 -17.18 12.73 12.87
C GLU A 32 -16.80 13.63 11.69
N HIS A 33 -17.11 14.93 11.78
CA HIS A 33 -16.80 15.88 10.71
C HIS A 33 -15.29 16.16 10.55
N GLY A 34 -14.45 15.74 11.50
CA GLY A 34 -12.99 15.93 11.47
C GLY A 34 -12.30 15.23 10.29
N PHE A 35 -12.94 14.21 9.70
CA PHE A 35 -12.38 13.44 8.58
C PHE A 35 -12.29 14.23 7.26
N TYR A 36 -13.06 15.30 7.10
CA TYR A 36 -12.87 16.22 5.98
C TYR A 36 -11.53 16.97 6.04
N GLY A 37 -10.99 17.20 7.24
CA GLY A 37 -9.64 17.74 7.41
C GLY A 37 -8.55 16.79 6.93
N LEU A 38 -8.78 15.49 7.05
CA LEU A 38 -7.92 14.43 6.52
C LEU A 38 -7.94 14.42 4.97
N ALA A 39 -9.10 14.63 4.35
CA ALA A 39 -9.19 14.88 2.90
C ALA A 39 -8.42 16.13 2.47
N ALA A 40 -8.52 17.22 3.25
CA ALA A 40 -7.82 18.46 2.98
C ALA A 40 -6.29 18.32 3.01
N MET A 41 -5.75 17.29 3.67
CA MET A 41 -4.31 17.02 3.63
C MET A 41 -3.82 16.67 2.22
N PHE A 42 -4.66 16.08 1.36
CA PHE A 42 -4.30 15.87 -0.06
C PHE A 42 -4.05 17.18 -0.81
N ALA A 43 -4.49 18.34 -0.29
CA ALA A 43 -4.13 19.62 -0.87
C ALA A 43 -2.61 19.90 -0.77
N ILE A 44 -1.91 19.35 0.23
CA ILE A 44 -0.46 19.57 0.43
C ILE A 44 0.37 19.04 -0.75
N PRO A 45 0.29 17.76 -1.17
CA PRO A 45 1.04 17.27 -2.32
C PRO A 45 0.59 17.97 -3.62
N LEU A 46 -0.67 18.39 -3.73
CA LEU A 46 -1.18 19.12 -4.90
C LEU A 46 -0.58 20.54 -4.99
N LEU A 47 -0.52 21.27 -3.87
CA LEU A 47 0.12 22.58 -3.80
C LEU A 47 1.63 22.47 -4.04
N PHE A 48 2.28 21.44 -3.50
CA PHE A 48 3.69 21.19 -3.75
C PHE A 48 3.95 20.88 -5.22
N LEU A 49 3.13 20.04 -5.85
CA LEU A 49 3.19 19.78 -7.29
C LEU A 49 3.00 21.08 -8.09
N ALA A 50 1.99 21.89 -7.76
CA ALA A 50 1.75 23.19 -8.40
C ALA A 50 2.95 24.15 -8.25
N GLY A 51 3.59 24.18 -7.08
CA GLY A 51 4.80 24.96 -6.83
C GLY A 51 6.00 24.47 -7.65
N THR A 52 6.22 23.15 -7.72
CA THR A 52 7.30 22.58 -8.54
C THR A 52 7.09 22.83 -10.04
N LEU A 53 5.83 22.96 -10.48
CA LEU A 53 5.46 23.35 -11.83
C LEU A 53 5.74 24.83 -12.12
N TYR A 54 5.56 25.70 -11.13
CA TYR A 54 5.84 27.13 -11.28
C TYR A 54 7.35 27.41 -11.39
N CYS A 55 8.17 26.61 -10.71
CA CYS A 55 9.62 26.81 -10.66
C CYS A 55 10.41 25.97 -11.69
N ASP A 56 9.75 25.32 -12.67
CA ASP A 56 10.38 24.39 -13.64
C ASP A 56 11.29 23.31 -12.99
N GLY A 57 11.00 22.95 -11.74
CA GLY A 57 11.83 22.08 -10.89
C GLY A 57 11.23 20.69 -10.66
N LEU A 58 10.35 20.23 -11.54
CA LEU A 58 9.55 19.01 -11.32
C LEU A 58 10.43 17.75 -11.14
N LYS A 59 11.55 17.66 -11.84
CA LYS A 59 12.48 16.53 -11.78
C LYS A 59 13.04 16.30 -10.38
N ASP A 60 13.40 17.39 -9.69
CA ASP A 60 13.91 17.32 -8.31
C ASP A 60 12.78 17.21 -7.28
N GLY A 61 11.58 17.69 -7.63
CA GLY A 61 10.39 17.68 -6.77
C GLY A 61 9.54 16.40 -6.81
N LEU A 62 9.70 15.55 -7.83
CA LEU A 62 8.84 14.38 -8.08
C LEU A 62 8.77 13.42 -6.90
N SER A 63 9.94 13.13 -6.35
CA SER A 63 10.11 12.27 -5.20
C SER A 63 9.40 12.86 -3.97
N ALA A 64 9.52 14.17 -3.74
CA ALA A 64 8.87 14.84 -2.62
C ALA A 64 7.34 14.90 -2.77
N VAL A 65 6.80 15.11 -3.98
CA VAL A 65 5.36 15.04 -4.26
C VAL A 65 4.82 13.67 -3.90
N TRP A 66 5.48 12.61 -4.37
CA TRP A 66 5.06 11.24 -4.10
C TRP A 66 5.20 10.85 -2.63
N PHE A 67 6.25 11.33 -1.94
CA PHE A 67 6.43 11.13 -0.52
C PHE A 67 5.25 11.68 0.29
N LEU A 68 4.93 12.96 0.07
CA LEU A 68 3.83 13.65 0.76
C LEU A 68 2.50 12.94 0.50
N TYR A 69 2.25 12.59 -0.76
CA TYR A 69 1.07 11.82 -1.15
C TYR A 69 1.03 10.46 -0.42
N SER A 70 2.13 9.72 -0.41
CA SER A 70 2.22 8.38 0.20
C SER A 70 2.03 8.43 1.72
N CYS A 71 2.59 9.43 2.40
CA CYS A 71 2.39 9.61 3.85
C CYS A 71 0.90 9.80 4.19
N ILE A 72 0.19 10.64 3.44
CA ILE A 72 -1.24 10.87 3.65
C ILE A 72 -2.02 9.59 3.35
N LEU A 73 -1.70 8.91 2.25
CA LEU A 73 -2.33 7.64 1.89
C LEU A 73 -2.13 6.57 2.96
N VAL A 74 -0.92 6.41 3.49
CA VAL A 74 -0.60 5.42 4.55
C VAL A 74 -1.41 5.71 5.81
N ILE A 75 -1.55 6.98 6.21
CA ILE A 75 -2.39 7.36 7.36
C ILE A 75 -3.85 6.96 7.10
N MET A 76 -4.37 7.20 5.89
CA MET A 76 -5.73 6.82 5.53
C MET A 76 -5.93 5.30 5.57
N ILE A 77 -5.02 4.54 4.98
CA ILE A 77 -5.06 3.07 5.00
C ILE A 77 -5.03 2.55 6.44
N ALA A 78 -4.12 3.07 7.27
CA ALA A 78 -3.99 2.66 8.67
C ALA A 78 -5.27 2.93 9.47
N ILE A 79 -5.92 4.09 9.29
CA ILE A 79 -7.18 4.42 9.97
C ILE A 79 -8.32 3.53 9.45
N ILE A 80 -8.48 3.43 8.13
CA ILE A 80 -9.59 2.69 7.52
C ILE A 80 -9.50 1.20 7.85
N PHE A 81 -8.36 0.57 7.60
CA PHE A 81 -8.23 -0.87 7.85
C PHE A 81 -8.01 -1.18 9.33
N GLY A 82 -7.20 -0.37 10.03
CA GLY A 82 -6.85 -0.58 11.43
C GLY A 82 -7.98 -0.31 12.41
N GLU A 83 -8.77 0.75 12.19
CA GLU A 83 -9.86 1.11 13.12
C GLU A 83 -11.25 0.72 12.63
N ILE A 84 -11.54 0.79 11.33
CA ILE A 84 -12.91 0.58 10.84
C ILE A 84 -13.11 -0.90 10.52
N VAL A 85 -12.28 -1.46 9.64
CA VAL A 85 -12.41 -2.86 9.19
C VAL A 85 -12.19 -3.82 10.36
N ILE A 86 -11.04 -3.75 11.04
CA ILE A 86 -10.70 -4.68 12.13
C ILE A 86 -11.68 -4.61 13.31
N LYS A 87 -12.17 -3.41 13.65
CA LYS A 87 -13.11 -3.24 14.77
C LYS A 87 -14.50 -3.75 14.46
N ASP A 88 -14.98 -3.55 13.24
CA ASP A 88 -16.26 -4.13 12.79
C ASP A 88 -16.19 -5.66 12.75
N ASN A 89 -15.01 -6.22 12.45
CA ASN A 89 -14.76 -7.66 12.47
C ASN A 89 -14.83 -8.23 13.88
N LYS A 90 -14.13 -7.60 14.82
CA LYS A 90 -14.15 -7.99 16.23
C LYS A 90 -15.57 -8.01 16.79
N LEU A 91 -16.35 -6.97 16.50
CA LEU A 91 -17.73 -6.86 16.98
C LEU A 91 -18.63 -7.96 16.41
N ARG A 92 -18.43 -8.37 15.14
CA ARG A 92 -19.17 -9.47 14.52
C ARG A 92 -18.89 -10.81 15.19
N ASN A 93 -17.61 -11.10 15.44
CA ASN A 93 -17.18 -12.37 16.04
C ASN A 93 -17.76 -12.54 17.46
N GLU A 94 -17.77 -11.48 18.27
CA GLU A 94 -18.40 -11.50 19.61
C GLU A 94 -19.92 -11.78 19.55
N VAL A 95 -20.62 -11.26 18.53
CA VAL A 95 -22.06 -11.49 18.36
C VAL A 95 -22.36 -12.89 17.85
N GLU A 96 -21.53 -13.47 16.99
CA GLU A 96 -21.69 -14.86 16.55
C GLU A 96 -21.37 -15.86 17.66
N GLU A 97 -20.37 -15.58 18.51
CA GLU A 97 -20.06 -16.37 19.69
C GLU A 97 -21.22 -16.35 20.70
N SER A 98 -21.83 -15.18 20.93
CA SER A 98 -23.01 -15.08 21.83
C SER A 98 -24.26 -15.80 21.31
N LYS A 99 -24.40 -16.00 19.99
CA LYS A 99 -25.52 -16.76 19.38
C LYS A 99 -25.29 -18.27 19.36
N SER A 100 -24.04 -18.71 19.35
CA SER A 100 -23.66 -20.12 19.24
C SER A 100 -23.55 -20.83 20.60
N GLN A 101 -23.63 -20.10 21.70
CA GLN A 101 -23.69 -20.67 23.04
C GLN A 101 -25.06 -21.35 23.24
N PRO A 102 -25.13 -22.70 23.33
CA PRO A 102 -26.40 -23.37 23.59
C PRO A 102 -26.88 -22.93 24.97
N CYS A 103 -28.15 -22.55 25.07
CA CYS A 103 -28.84 -22.52 26.34
C CYS A 103 -28.67 -23.91 26.96
N ILE A 104 -27.74 -24.08 27.91
CA ILE A 104 -27.72 -25.27 28.74
C ILE A 104 -29.00 -25.19 29.56
N ASP A 105 -30.04 -25.89 29.09
CA ASP A 105 -31.25 -26.17 29.84
C ASP A 105 -30.84 -27.12 30.97
N GLY A 106 -30.35 -26.52 32.05
CA GLY A 106 -29.98 -27.19 33.28
C GLY A 106 -31.22 -27.66 34.02
N LYS A 107 -31.83 -28.76 33.55
CA LYS A 107 -32.63 -29.64 34.41
C LYS A 107 -31.70 -30.34 35.40
N ASN A 108 -31.30 -29.63 36.45
CA ASN A 108 -30.78 -30.26 37.65
C ASN A 108 -31.57 -29.75 38.85
N ASN A 109 -32.39 -30.65 39.40
CA ASN A 109 -33.04 -30.52 40.69
C ASN A 109 -31.96 -30.32 41.77
N TYR A 110 -31.80 -29.10 42.26
CA TYR A 110 -31.25 -28.85 43.59
C TYR A 110 -32.02 -27.73 44.28
N THR A 111 -32.20 -27.98 45.56
CA THR A 111 -32.98 -27.30 46.58
C THR A 111 -32.75 -25.78 46.66
N PHE A 112 -33.87 -25.13 46.99
CA PHE A 112 -34.03 -23.73 47.36
C PHE A 112 -33.05 -23.32 48.48
N GLU A 113 -32.15 -22.35 48.22
CA GLU A 113 -31.74 -21.36 49.23
C GLU A 113 -31.04 -20.14 48.62
N ASN A 114 -31.71 -18.98 48.75
CA ASN A 114 -31.18 -17.62 48.87
C ASN A 114 -29.97 -17.18 48.02
N ILE A 115 -30.21 -16.83 46.75
CA ILE A 115 -29.53 -15.68 46.09
C ILE A 115 -30.56 -14.94 45.21
N SER A 116 -31.45 -14.17 45.83
CA SER A 116 -32.26 -13.18 45.13
C SER A 116 -31.47 -11.88 44.98
N ASN A 117 -31.54 -11.30 43.78
CA ASN A 117 -31.23 -9.91 43.40
C ASN A 117 -29.92 -9.60 42.62
N SER A 118 -28.96 -10.52 42.46
CA SER A 118 -27.76 -10.24 41.63
C SER A 118 -27.78 -10.91 40.25
N SER A 119 -28.34 -12.12 40.13
CA SER A 119 -28.39 -12.89 38.87
C SER A 119 -29.29 -12.25 37.80
N MET A 120 -30.46 -11.75 38.19
CA MET A 120 -31.42 -11.15 37.25
C MET A 120 -30.97 -9.77 36.74
N TYR A 121 -30.18 -9.04 37.55
CA TYR A 121 -29.56 -7.78 37.13
C TYR A 121 -28.45 -8.06 36.11
N ASN A 122 -27.58 -9.04 36.36
CA ASN A 122 -26.50 -9.39 35.43
C ASN A 122 -27.04 -9.96 34.10
N ALA A 123 -28.08 -10.79 34.12
CA ALA A 123 -28.70 -11.32 32.91
C ALA A 123 -29.44 -10.24 32.08
N SER A 124 -30.07 -9.25 32.73
CA SER A 124 -30.74 -8.14 32.06
C SER A 124 -29.79 -7.04 31.60
N VAL A 125 -28.61 -6.91 32.23
CA VAL A 125 -27.51 -6.05 31.76
C VAL A 125 -26.83 -6.69 30.55
N ASN A 126 -26.53 -7.99 30.58
CA ASN A 126 -25.97 -8.70 29.41
C ASN A 126 -26.92 -8.72 28.21
N ARG A 127 -28.23 -8.94 28.43
CA ARG A 127 -29.22 -8.81 27.34
C ARG A 127 -29.30 -7.40 26.77
N ARG A 128 -29.29 -6.37 27.63
CA ARG A 128 -29.29 -4.97 27.16
C ARG A 128 -28.01 -4.59 26.41
N HIS A 129 -26.84 -5.16 26.75
CA HIS A 129 -25.62 -4.96 25.95
C HIS A 129 -25.67 -5.72 24.64
N SER A 130 -26.14 -6.97 24.64
CA SER A 130 -26.35 -7.76 23.41
C SER A 130 -27.34 -7.08 22.46
N ASP A 131 -28.48 -6.61 22.95
CA ASP A 131 -29.50 -5.95 22.14
C ASP A 131 -29.00 -4.61 21.57
N LYS A 132 -28.25 -3.82 22.36
CA LYS A 132 -27.61 -2.58 21.89
C LYS A 132 -26.54 -2.84 20.82
N ASN A 133 -25.74 -3.90 20.97
CA ASN A 133 -24.75 -4.28 19.96
C ASN A 133 -25.43 -4.81 18.70
N THR A 134 -26.50 -5.61 18.85
CA THR A 134 -27.29 -6.15 17.73
C THR A 134 -27.99 -5.04 16.95
N THR A 135 -28.60 -4.06 17.62
CA THR A 135 -29.18 -2.88 16.95
C THR A 135 -28.12 -1.97 16.33
N LYS A 136 -26.94 -1.84 16.94
CA LYS A 136 -25.81 -1.11 16.32
C LYS A 136 -25.31 -1.81 15.04
N ILE A 137 -25.26 -3.14 15.02
CA ILE A 137 -24.87 -3.94 13.85
C ILE A 137 -25.95 -3.90 12.77
N GLU A 138 -27.23 -4.02 13.12
CA GLU A 138 -28.34 -3.91 12.16
C GLU A 138 -28.45 -2.50 11.56
N ASN A 139 -28.15 -1.47 12.35
CA ASN A 139 -28.07 -0.10 11.84
C ASN A 139 -26.82 0.09 10.96
N SER A 140 -25.64 -0.42 11.34
CA SER A 140 -24.44 -0.45 10.47
C SER A 140 -24.74 -1.11 9.11
N LYS A 141 -25.48 -2.24 9.11
CA LYS A 141 -25.85 -2.99 7.91
C LYS A 141 -26.88 -2.29 7.01
N LYS A 142 -27.61 -1.29 7.52
CA LYS A 142 -28.67 -0.58 6.77
C LYS A 142 -28.25 0.77 6.19
N THR A 143 -27.17 1.40 6.64
CA THR A 143 -26.92 2.81 6.29
C THR A 143 -25.98 3.12 5.15
N HIS A 144 -25.19 2.21 4.56
CA HIS A 144 -24.25 2.60 3.47
C HIS A 144 -24.03 1.59 2.32
N PRO A 145 -25.05 1.22 1.54
CA PRO A 145 -24.84 0.43 0.30
C PRO A 145 -23.98 1.15 -0.76
N PHE A 146 -23.77 2.47 -0.64
CA PHE A 146 -22.97 3.28 -1.59
C PHE A 146 -21.47 3.34 -1.27
N PHE A 147 -21.04 3.00 -0.05
CA PHE A 147 -19.64 3.06 0.38
C PHE A 147 -19.18 1.67 0.86
N ASP A 148 -19.27 0.73 -0.08
CA ASP A 148 -18.92 -0.67 0.11
C ASP A 148 -17.43 -0.94 -0.16
N SER A 149 -16.95 -2.12 0.25
CA SER A 149 -15.62 -2.68 -0.03
C SER A 149 -15.18 -2.45 -1.48
N THR A 150 -16.09 -2.59 -2.44
CA THR A 150 -15.83 -2.35 -3.87
C THR A 150 -15.35 -0.93 -4.17
N VAL A 151 -15.98 0.09 -3.57
CA VAL A 151 -15.60 1.50 -3.79
C VAL A 151 -14.26 1.79 -3.15
N LEU A 152 -13.99 1.19 -1.99
CA LEU A 152 -12.71 1.31 -1.30
C LEU A 152 -11.57 0.67 -2.11
N THR A 153 -11.77 -0.54 -2.64
CA THR A 153 -10.84 -1.23 -3.54
C THR A 153 -10.57 -0.40 -4.79
N LEU A 154 -11.61 0.13 -5.43
CA LEU A 154 -11.46 1.00 -6.60
C LEU A 154 -10.65 2.26 -6.26
N THR A 155 -10.93 2.88 -5.12
CA THR A 155 -10.23 4.07 -4.62
C THR A 155 -8.74 3.78 -4.38
N LEU A 156 -8.40 2.63 -3.81
CA LEU A 156 -7.01 2.19 -3.60
C LEU A 156 -6.30 1.90 -4.93
N SER A 157 -7.02 1.32 -5.90
CA SER A 157 -6.50 1.01 -7.24
C SER A 157 -6.15 2.25 -8.07
N LEU A 158 -6.59 3.45 -7.64
CA LEU A 158 -6.19 4.71 -8.26
C LEU A 158 -4.73 5.08 -7.94
N THR A 159 -4.17 4.56 -6.85
CA THR A 159 -2.79 4.84 -6.41
C THR A 159 -1.73 4.40 -7.44
N PRO A 160 -1.72 3.14 -7.94
CA PRO A 160 -0.84 2.75 -9.04
C PRO A 160 -0.99 3.63 -10.29
N ALA A 161 -2.22 4.02 -10.63
CA ALA A 161 -2.48 4.88 -11.78
C ALA A 161 -1.87 6.28 -11.60
N GLN A 162 -1.96 6.84 -10.38
CA GLN A 162 -1.31 8.12 -10.07
C GLN A 162 0.21 8.04 -10.09
N MET A 163 0.79 6.94 -9.60
CA MET A 163 2.23 6.71 -9.75
C MET A 163 2.63 6.74 -11.22
N LEU A 164 1.89 6.01 -12.06
CA LEU A 164 2.15 5.94 -13.50
C LEU A 164 2.04 7.33 -14.14
N LEU A 165 0.99 8.09 -13.83
CA LEU A 165 0.80 9.46 -14.36
C LEU A 165 1.90 10.43 -13.92
N LEU A 166 2.38 10.30 -12.69
CA LEU A 166 3.46 11.12 -12.16
C LEU A 166 4.78 10.80 -12.88
N LEU A 167 5.05 9.51 -13.10
CA LEU A 167 6.25 9.04 -13.79
C LEU A 167 6.22 9.34 -15.30
N THR A 168 5.10 9.13 -16.00
CA THR A 168 4.96 9.49 -17.42
C THR A 168 5.10 10.99 -17.65
N SER A 169 4.62 11.80 -16.70
CA SER A 169 4.83 13.24 -16.74
C SER A 169 6.30 13.65 -16.63
N ALA A 170 7.16 12.83 -16.01
CA ALA A 170 8.60 13.08 -15.94
C ALA A 170 9.35 12.45 -17.12
N ALA A 171 8.83 11.34 -17.66
CA ALA A 171 9.34 10.64 -18.84
C ALA A 171 9.29 11.49 -20.11
N ASP A 172 8.23 12.27 -20.32
CA ASP A 172 8.17 13.16 -21.48
C ASP A 172 9.27 14.25 -21.46
N GLU A 173 9.88 14.50 -20.29
CA GLU A 173 10.99 15.44 -20.13
C GLU A 173 12.37 14.76 -20.12
N SER A 174 12.44 13.43 -20.11
CA SER A 174 13.70 12.67 -20.00
C SER A 174 13.57 11.25 -20.56
N GLU A 175 14.57 10.74 -21.28
CA GLU A 175 14.57 9.36 -21.77
C GLU A 175 14.72 8.34 -20.62
N ILE A 176 13.67 8.15 -19.82
CA ILE A 176 13.61 7.08 -18.82
C ILE A 176 12.78 5.92 -19.36
N SER A 177 13.31 4.71 -19.15
CA SER A 177 12.80 3.50 -19.78
C SER A 177 11.38 3.18 -19.31
N PRO A 178 10.43 2.90 -20.23
CA PRO A 178 9.07 2.53 -19.90
C PRO A 178 8.97 1.33 -18.95
N ASP A 179 9.96 0.44 -18.99
CA ASP A 179 10.04 -0.75 -18.13
C ASP A 179 10.09 -0.40 -16.65
N ILE A 180 10.76 0.71 -16.28
CA ILE A 180 10.96 1.10 -14.88
C ILE A 180 9.64 1.56 -14.27
N TYR A 181 8.86 2.39 -14.99
CA TYR A 181 7.56 2.85 -14.48
C TYR A 181 6.57 1.71 -14.41
N PHE A 182 6.53 0.88 -15.46
CA PHE A 182 5.60 -0.23 -15.49
C PHE A 182 5.86 -1.20 -14.34
N THR A 183 7.13 -1.53 -14.07
CA THR A 183 7.52 -2.39 -12.94
C THR A 183 7.12 -1.77 -11.60
N THR A 184 7.45 -0.50 -11.39
CA THR A 184 7.13 0.27 -10.17
C THR A 184 5.61 0.32 -9.92
N THR A 185 4.82 0.63 -10.95
CA THR A 185 3.36 0.66 -10.90
C THR A 185 2.77 -0.72 -10.63
N MET A 186 3.29 -1.78 -11.25
CA MET A 186 2.82 -3.14 -11.03
C MET A 186 3.07 -3.62 -9.60
N ASN A 187 4.23 -3.29 -9.02
CA ASN A 187 4.50 -3.63 -7.63
C ASN A 187 3.48 -2.94 -6.68
N LEU A 188 3.07 -1.69 -6.96
CA LEU A 188 2.02 -1.01 -6.18
C LEU A 188 0.66 -1.71 -6.26
N PHE A 189 0.37 -2.40 -7.36
CA PHE A 189 -0.86 -3.17 -7.52
C PHE A 189 -0.91 -4.36 -6.54
N ASP A 190 0.23 -4.96 -6.21
CA ASP A 190 0.30 -6.06 -5.24
C ASP A 190 -0.19 -5.61 -3.85
N GLY A 191 0.15 -4.39 -3.43
CA GLY A 191 -0.33 -3.80 -2.17
C GLY A 191 -1.84 -3.59 -2.15
N VAL A 192 -2.43 -3.15 -3.27
CA VAL A 192 -3.89 -3.00 -3.43
C VAL A 192 -4.58 -4.37 -3.33
N GLU A 193 -4.07 -5.35 -4.06
CA GLU A 193 -4.60 -6.71 -4.03
C GLU A 193 -4.50 -7.33 -2.61
N MET A 194 -3.44 -7.04 -1.85
CA MET A 194 -3.34 -7.48 -0.45
C MET A 194 -4.41 -6.89 0.45
N LEU A 195 -4.73 -5.60 0.28
CA LEU A 195 -5.81 -4.93 1.00
C LEU A 195 -7.19 -5.43 0.54
N GLU A 196 -7.35 -5.70 -0.75
CA GLU A 196 -8.59 -6.25 -1.31
C GLU A 196 -8.92 -7.61 -0.70
N VAL A 197 -7.93 -8.49 -0.53
CA VAL A 197 -8.14 -9.78 0.13
C VAL A 197 -8.64 -9.59 1.56
N LEU A 198 -8.10 -8.61 2.31
CA LEU A 198 -8.63 -8.30 3.64
C LEU A 198 -10.10 -7.86 3.58
N LEU A 199 -10.54 -7.16 2.54
CA LEU A 199 -11.94 -6.72 2.41
C LEU A 199 -12.91 -7.81 1.95
N GLN A 200 -12.41 -8.88 1.30
CA GLN A 200 -13.26 -9.93 0.70
C GLN A 200 -13.43 -11.16 1.59
N VAL A 201 -12.50 -11.39 2.53
CA VAL A 201 -12.57 -12.58 3.38
C VAL A 201 -13.58 -12.34 4.51
N PRO A 202 -14.60 -13.22 4.69
CA PRO A 202 -15.43 -13.15 5.88
C PRO A 202 -14.56 -13.33 7.12
N HIS A 203 -14.67 -12.35 8.01
CA HIS A 203 -13.69 -12.06 9.07
C HIS A 203 -13.83 -12.94 10.32
N ASP A 204 -14.64 -13.99 10.22
CA ASP A 204 -14.75 -15.09 11.19
C ASP A 204 -13.58 -16.08 11.09
N LYS A 205 -12.80 -16.01 9.99
CA LYS A 205 -11.71 -16.96 9.72
C LYS A 205 -10.32 -16.46 10.06
N ILE A 206 -10.04 -15.15 10.00
CA ILE A 206 -8.67 -14.61 10.12
C ILE A 206 -8.46 -13.97 11.50
N PRO A 207 -7.36 -14.27 12.22
CA PRO A 207 -7.06 -13.61 13.49
C PRO A 207 -6.74 -12.13 13.31
N GLU A 208 -7.25 -11.29 14.22
CA GLU A 208 -7.05 -9.83 14.25
C GLU A 208 -5.57 -9.43 14.10
N GLU A 209 -4.68 -10.13 14.80
CA GLU A 209 -3.23 -9.88 14.75
C GLU A 209 -2.65 -10.04 13.34
N PHE A 210 -3.20 -10.97 12.55
CA PHE A 210 -2.77 -11.18 11.17
C PHE A 210 -3.29 -10.08 10.25
N GLU A 211 -4.55 -9.64 10.41
CA GLU A 211 -5.09 -8.51 9.64
C GLU A 211 -4.23 -7.24 9.87
N ILE A 212 -3.89 -6.96 11.12
CA ILE A 212 -3.01 -5.83 11.50
C ILE A 212 -1.63 -5.99 10.83
N ALA A 213 -1.03 -7.19 10.89
CA ALA A 213 0.27 -7.43 10.28
C ALA A 213 0.25 -7.19 8.76
N VAL A 214 -0.80 -7.61 8.06
CA VAL A 214 -0.95 -7.34 6.62
C VAL A 214 -1.01 -5.84 6.36
N VAL A 215 -1.83 -5.10 7.10
CA VAL A 215 -1.95 -3.63 6.97
C VAL A 215 -0.60 -2.95 7.20
N VAL A 216 0.14 -3.35 8.24
CA VAL A 216 1.46 -2.79 8.54
C VAL A 216 2.45 -3.05 7.40
N VAL A 217 2.51 -4.27 6.88
CA VAL A 217 3.41 -4.61 5.75
C VAL A 217 3.04 -3.80 4.50
N VAL A 218 1.75 -3.65 4.20
CA VAL A 218 1.28 -2.81 3.09
C VAL A 218 1.65 -1.34 3.29
N CYS A 219 1.49 -0.80 4.49
CA CYS A 219 1.90 0.58 4.82
C CYS A 219 3.40 0.80 4.64
N ILE A 220 4.24 -0.13 5.12
CA ILE A 220 5.69 -0.10 4.90
C ILE A 220 6.00 -0.12 3.40
N TYR A 221 5.29 -0.97 2.65
CA TYR A 221 5.48 -1.10 1.22
C TYR A 221 5.16 0.21 0.47
N TYR A 222 4.01 0.85 0.73
CA TYR A 222 3.70 2.16 0.15
C TYR A 222 4.71 3.23 0.56
N PHE A 223 5.23 3.19 1.78
CA PHE A 223 6.29 4.11 2.21
C PHE A 223 7.61 3.87 1.45
N VAL A 224 7.99 2.61 1.23
CA VAL A 224 9.20 2.25 0.47
C VAL A 224 9.08 2.62 -1.01
N SER A 225 7.88 2.65 -1.58
CA SER A 225 7.65 3.05 -2.97
C SER A 225 8.22 4.45 -3.31
N PHE A 226 8.32 5.34 -2.32
CA PHE A 226 9.00 6.64 -2.48
C PHE A 226 10.49 6.53 -2.79
N LEU A 227 11.18 5.55 -2.19
CA LEU A 227 12.60 5.35 -2.41
C LEU A 227 12.87 5.01 -3.88
N GLU A 228 11.93 4.33 -4.55
CA GLU A 228 11.98 3.97 -5.97
C GLU A 228 12.11 5.21 -6.86
N ILE A 229 11.29 6.24 -6.62
CA ILE A 229 11.38 7.52 -7.35
C ILE A 229 12.66 8.28 -6.96
N HIS A 230 13.04 8.27 -5.68
CA HIS A 230 14.23 8.99 -5.21
C HIS A 230 15.55 8.50 -5.86
N GLN A 231 15.58 7.27 -6.38
CA GLN A 231 16.76 6.75 -7.09
C GLN A 231 16.92 7.24 -8.51
N ILE A 232 15.84 7.76 -9.10
CA ILE A 232 15.83 8.35 -10.43
C ILE A 232 16.54 9.70 -10.31
N LYS A 233 17.87 9.71 -10.49
CA LYS A 233 18.63 10.96 -10.57
C LYS A 233 18.62 11.40 -12.03
N PHE A 234 17.97 12.53 -12.29
CA PHE A 234 18.05 13.22 -13.56
C PHE A 234 19.44 13.88 -13.64
N VAL A 235 20.26 13.46 -14.59
CA VAL A 235 21.55 14.11 -14.87
C VAL A 235 21.31 15.11 -15.98
N ARG A 236 21.38 16.39 -15.61
CA ARG A 236 21.35 17.50 -16.55
C ARG A 236 22.63 17.51 -17.36
N GLU A 237 22.53 17.29 -18.67
CA GLU A 237 23.67 17.31 -19.59
C GLU A 237 23.47 18.48 -20.55
N GLU A 238 24.42 19.41 -20.57
CA GLU A 238 24.27 20.78 -21.10
C GLU A 238 23.94 20.85 -22.61
N ASN A 239 24.15 19.75 -23.35
CA ASN A 239 23.96 19.68 -24.81
C ASN A 239 23.21 18.42 -25.31
N SER A 240 22.51 17.68 -24.44
CA SER A 240 21.75 16.47 -24.80
C SER A 240 20.49 16.32 -23.94
N PRO A 241 19.45 15.58 -24.37
CA PRO A 241 18.30 15.29 -23.50
C PRO A 241 18.79 14.69 -22.18
N ASP A 242 18.20 15.16 -21.07
CA ASP A 242 18.62 14.78 -19.71
C ASP A 242 18.64 13.25 -19.57
N ARG A 243 19.81 12.70 -19.23
CA ARG A 243 19.97 11.26 -19.04
C ARG A 243 19.69 10.88 -17.61
N VAL A 244 18.90 9.84 -17.41
CA VAL A 244 18.65 9.30 -16.08
C VAL A 244 19.81 8.40 -15.66
N LYS A 245 20.51 8.75 -14.56
CA LYS A 245 21.53 7.88 -13.95
C LYS A 245 21.04 7.40 -12.60
N MET A 246 20.86 6.10 -12.43
CA MET A 246 20.53 5.53 -11.12
C MET A 246 21.70 5.69 -10.15
N ARG A 247 21.42 6.13 -8.91
CA ARG A 247 22.42 6.18 -7.85
C ARG A 247 22.78 4.75 -7.42
N LYS A 248 23.87 4.21 -7.98
CA LYS A 248 24.29 2.79 -7.86
C LYS A 248 24.16 2.15 -6.46
N LYS A 249 24.46 2.87 -5.36
CA LYS A 249 24.34 2.34 -3.99
C LYS A 249 22.90 2.31 -3.48
N THR A 250 22.15 3.40 -3.66
CA THR A 250 20.74 3.50 -3.23
C THR A 250 19.84 2.59 -4.06
N ALA A 251 20.15 2.43 -5.37
CA ALA A 251 19.44 1.52 -6.25
C ALA A 251 19.53 0.06 -5.79
N ALA A 252 20.72 -0.40 -5.41
CA ALA A 252 20.91 -1.77 -4.93
C ALA A 252 20.12 -2.04 -3.63
N VAL A 253 20.17 -1.11 -2.66
CA VAL A 253 19.44 -1.26 -1.38
C VAL A 253 17.94 -1.36 -1.61
N ASN A 254 17.39 -0.53 -2.47
CA ASN A 254 15.95 -0.53 -2.72
C ASN A 254 15.48 -1.72 -3.51
N ILE A 255 16.24 -2.20 -4.50
CA ILE A 255 15.89 -3.44 -5.19
C ILE A 255 15.87 -4.60 -4.19
N VAL A 256 16.85 -4.68 -3.28
CA VAL A 256 16.85 -5.69 -2.21
C VAL A 256 15.61 -5.54 -1.31
N LEU A 257 15.26 -4.31 -0.91
CA LEU A 257 14.10 -4.04 -0.07
C LEU A 257 12.77 -4.40 -0.75
N GLN A 258 12.62 -4.10 -2.04
CA GLN A 258 11.48 -4.51 -2.86
C GLN A 258 11.36 -6.02 -2.95
N VAL A 259 12.47 -6.73 -3.21
CA VAL A 259 12.47 -8.20 -3.25
C VAL A 259 12.02 -8.79 -1.92
N ILE A 260 12.50 -8.24 -0.79
CA ILE A 260 12.10 -8.69 0.55
C ILE A 260 10.60 -8.44 0.77
N LEU A 261 10.09 -7.26 0.46
CA LEU A 261 8.67 -6.92 0.67
C LEU A 261 7.75 -7.76 -0.24
N ASN A 262 8.11 -7.95 -1.51
CA ASN A 262 7.35 -8.78 -2.43
C ASN A 262 7.38 -10.25 -1.99
N ALA A 263 8.50 -10.74 -1.44
CA ALA A 263 8.55 -12.06 -0.81
C ALA A 263 7.64 -12.14 0.43
N CYS A 264 7.59 -11.12 1.28
CA CYS A 264 6.65 -11.05 2.40
C CYS A 264 5.19 -11.14 1.92
N PHE A 265 4.81 -10.38 0.89
CA PHE A 265 3.46 -10.48 0.30
C PHE A 265 3.17 -11.88 -0.24
N MET A 266 4.15 -12.52 -0.88
CA MET A 266 4.00 -13.90 -1.36
C MET A 266 3.75 -14.87 -0.20
N VAL A 267 4.50 -14.76 0.89
CA VAL A 267 4.32 -15.60 2.10
C VAL A 267 2.95 -15.36 2.73
N ILE A 268 2.53 -14.11 2.88
CA ILE A 268 1.21 -13.76 3.43
C ILE A 268 0.10 -14.38 2.57
N ARG A 269 0.18 -14.26 1.24
CA ARG A 269 -0.79 -14.90 0.32
C ARG A 269 -0.79 -16.41 0.43
N LEU A 270 0.38 -17.03 0.56
CA LEU A 270 0.51 -18.48 0.73
C LEU A 270 -0.17 -18.94 2.02
N VAL A 271 0.03 -18.21 3.13
CA VAL A 271 -0.64 -18.48 4.41
C VAL A 271 -2.15 -18.30 4.26
N LEU A 272 -2.60 -17.23 3.61
CA LEU A 272 -4.03 -16.97 3.34
C LEU A 272 -4.70 -18.12 2.57
N TRP A 273 -4.01 -18.64 1.56
CA TRP A 273 -4.51 -19.75 0.75
C TRP A 273 -4.51 -21.08 1.53
N LEU A 274 -3.40 -21.43 2.19
CA LEU A 274 -3.25 -22.73 2.86
C LEU A 274 -4.06 -22.85 4.15
N ARG A 275 -4.12 -21.80 4.96
CA ARG A 275 -4.75 -21.84 6.30
C ARG A 275 -6.22 -21.48 6.26
N PHE A 276 -6.60 -20.49 5.44
CA PHE A 276 -7.94 -19.92 5.47
C PHE A 276 -8.78 -20.31 4.25
N HIS A 277 -8.23 -21.14 3.34
CA HIS A 277 -8.89 -21.64 2.12
C HIS A 277 -9.55 -20.53 1.29
N VAL A 278 -9.00 -19.32 1.35
CA VAL A 278 -9.45 -18.21 0.51
C VAL A 278 -9.08 -18.57 -0.94
N ASN A 279 -10.02 -18.44 -1.88
CA ASN A 279 -9.80 -18.71 -3.31
C ASN A 279 -8.85 -17.68 -3.94
N ALA A 280 -7.60 -17.66 -3.48
CA ALA A 280 -6.54 -16.72 -3.84
C ALA A 280 -5.47 -17.37 -4.74
N ALA A 281 -5.68 -18.61 -5.20
CA ALA A 281 -4.69 -19.36 -5.99
C ALA A 281 -4.30 -18.64 -7.30
N VAL A 282 -5.26 -17.99 -7.98
CA VAL A 282 -5.01 -17.20 -9.19
C VAL A 282 -4.15 -15.97 -8.89
N PHE A 283 -4.43 -15.30 -7.77
CA PHE A 283 -3.65 -14.16 -7.28
C PHE A 283 -2.24 -14.57 -6.79
N LEU A 284 -2.08 -15.80 -6.30
CA LEU A 284 -0.78 -16.35 -5.90
C LEU A 284 0.10 -16.64 -7.12
N ILE A 285 -0.45 -17.24 -8.18
CA ILE A 285 0.27 -17.52 -9.43
C ILE A 285 0.74 -16.21 -10.09
N LYS A 286 -0.12 -15.18 -10.13
CA LYS A 286 0.24 -13.86 -10.69
C LYS A 286 1.45 -13.25 -9.97
N ASN A 287 1.49 -13.34 -8.64
CA ASN A 287 2.59 -12.77 -7.84
C ASN A 287 3.88 -13.58 -7.94
N VAL A 288 3.80 -14.91 -8.12
CA VAL A 288 4.98 -15.74 -8.42
C VAL A 288 5.60 -15.34 -9.75
N ILE A 289 4.77 -15.08 -10.77
CA ILE A 289 5.24 -14.62 -12.09
C ILE A 289 5.90 -13.24 -11.97
N ALA A 290 5.28 -12.30 -11.25
CA ALA A 290 5.83 -10.96 -11.03
C ALA A 290 7.19 -11.03 -10.31
N LEU A 291 7.31 -11.84 -9.26
CA LEU A 291 8.57 -12.05 -8.53
C LEU A 291 9.64 -12.68 -9.42
N ALA A 292 9.29 -13.65 -10.26
CA ALA A 292 10.23 -14.25 -11.21
C ALA A 292 10.76 -13.23 -12.23
N ILE A 293 9.89 -12.37 -12.76
CA ILE A 293 10.27 -11.28 -13.68
C ILE A 293 11.24 -10.31 -13.00
N LEU A 294 10.93 -9.90 -11.76
CA LEU A 294 11.80 -9.02 -10.97
C LEU A 294 13.17 -9.65 -10.68
N LEU A 295 13.21 -10.94 -10.34
CA LEU A 295 14.46 -11.67 -10.10
C LEU A 295 15.32 -11.76 -11.36
N VAL A 296 14.71 -12.01 -12.53
CA VAL A 296 15.43 -12.02 -13.81
C VAL A 296 15.98 -10.64 -14.15
N ALA A 297 15.20 -9.58 -13.95
CA ALA A 297 15.62 -8.20 -14.17
C ALA A 297 16.78 -7.80 -13.23
N LEU A 298 16.70 -8.19 -11.96
CA LEU A 298 17.76 -7.98 -10.97
C LEU A 298 19.04 -8.74 -11.37
N TYR A 299 18.92 -10.00 -11.74
CA TYR A 299 20.06 -10.82 -12.16
C TYR A 299 20.77 -10.21 -13.37
N LYS A 300 20.01 -9.74 -14.38
CA LYS A 300 20.56 -9.06 -15.55
C LYS A 300 21.30 -7.78 -15.17
N THR A 301 20.70 -6.96 -14.31
CA THR A 301 21.28 -5.69 -13.84
C THR A 301 22.55 -5.92 -13.01
N TYR A 302 22.54 -6.93 -12.13
CA TYR A 302 23.71 -7.32 -11.33
C TYR A 302 24.85 -7.80 -12.22
N ARG A 303 24.55 -8.63 -13.22
CA ARG A 303 25.53 -9.14 -14.18
C ARG A 303 26.20 -8.02 -14.97
N THR A 304 25.43 -7.12 -15.59
CA THR A 304 25.98 -5.98 -16.35
C THR A 304 26.83 -5.06 -15.48
N ARG A 305 26.50 -4.93 -14.18
CA ARG A 305 27.31 -4.15 -13.26
C ARG A 305 28.67 -4.80 -12.96
N ASN A 306 28.70 -6.12 -12.76
CA ASN A 306 29.97 -6.85 -12.59
C ASN A 306 30.86 -6.77 -13.84
N GLU A 307 30.27 -6.86 -15.04
CA GLU A 307 31.01 -6.74 -16.30
C GLU A 307 31.66 -5.34 -16.45
N ASN A 308 30.93 -4.26 -16.14
CA ASN A 308 31.47 -2.89 -16.18
C ASN A 308 32.56 -2.60 -15.13
N ASP A 309 32.43 -3.18 -13.93
CA ASP A 309 33.41 -3.00 -12.86
C ASP A 309 34.73 -3.75 -13.20
N GLN A 310 34.66 -4.84 -13.99
CA GLN A 310 35.82 -5.54 -14.54
C GLN A 310 36.52 -4.75 -15.66
N GLU A 311 35.77 -4.19 -16.62
CA GLU A 311 36.35 -3.34 -17.68
C GLU A 311 37.05 -2.10 -17.12
N THR A 312 36.50 -1.49 -16.07
CA THR A 312 37.10 -0.32 -15.41
C THR A 312 38.42 -0.68 -14.71
N GLN A 313 38.52 -1.86 -14.11
CA GLN A 313 39.78 -2.33 -13.49
C GLN A 313 40.83 -2.68 -14.55
N GLN A 314 40.42 -3.26 -15.68
CA GLN A 314 41.34 -3.61 -16.77
C GLN A 314 41.92 -2.35 -17.43
N ASN A 315 41.08 -1.36 -17.75
CA ASN A 315 41.54 -0.08 -18.32
C ASN A 315 42.49 0.69 -17.38
N ASN A 316 42.29 0.63 -16.06
CA ASN A 316 43.20 1.27 -15.10
C ASN A 316 44.55 0.53 -14.97
N THR A 317 44.56 -0.80 -15.18
CA THR A 317 45.79 -1.61 -15.13
C THR A 317 46.65 -1.37 -16.37
N ASP A 318 46.02 -1.26 -17.55
CA ASP A 318 46.71 -1.00 -18.82
C ASP A 318 47.31 0.43 -18.89
N MET A 319 46.67 1.41 -18.26
CA MET A 319 47.17 2.80 -18.17
C MET A 319 48.40 2.92 -17.24
N HIS A 320 48.49 2.08 -16.20
CA HIS A 320 49.66 2.03 -15.30
C HIS A 320 50.85 1.28 -15.93
N ALA A 321 50.59 0.32 -16.82
CA ALA A 321 51.62 -0.39 -17.57
C ALA A 321 52.25 0.45 -18.69
N THR A 322 51.49 1.37 -19.30
CA THR A 322 51.97 2.28 -20.37
C THR A 322 52.65 3.55 -19.86
N GLY A 323 52.50 3.90 -18.57
CA GLY A 323 53.18 5.04 -17.96
C GLY A 323 54.68 4.81 -17.65
N HIS A 324 55.15 3.57 -17.62
CA HIS A 324 56.55 3.25 -17.29
C HIS A 324 57.49 3.13 -18.51
N THR A 325 56.98 3.22 -19.74
CA THR A 325 57.78 3.04 -20.97
C THR A 325 58.29 4.32 -21.62
N ASN A 326 58.06 5.50 -21.04
CA ASN A 326 58.51 6.80 -21.59
C ASN A 326 59.54 7.51 -20.69
N THR A 327 60.59 6.83 -20.23
CA THR A 327 61.74 7.49 -19.60
C THR A 327 63.07 6.78 -19.89
N VAL A 328 63.33 6.47 -21.17
CA VAL A 328 64.70 6.27 -21.66
C VAL A 328 64.69 6.63 -23.15
N ILE A 329 65.00 7.89 -23.49
CA ILE A 329 66.06 8.28 -24.46
C ILE A 329 66.55 9.66 -24.04
#